data_AF-A0A2S5UYL0-F1
#
_entry.id   AF-A0A2S5UYL0-F1
#
_cell.length_a   1.000
_cell.length_b   1.000
_cell.length_c   1.000
_cell.angle_alpha   90.00
_cell.angle_beta   90.00
_cell.angle_gamma   90.00
#
_symmetry.space_group_name_H-M   'P 1'
#
loop_
_entity.id
_entity.type
_entity.pdbx_description
1 polymer ?
#
loop_
_entity_poly.entity_id
_entity_poly.type
_entity_poly.pdbx_seq_one_letter_code
_entity_poly.pdbx_strand_id
1 'polypeptide(L)'
;MEAIRVGPGCLDRCCKEDVRDPDGTGRPPLQDGGAAESSGGSAEPGGFPESPKEFPRPEPLQVIEVPKGEGPGKNTPFAKRDDLEPNTVYHVEGRGDFYTDASGKVTYVEATYGGKGNLNADLNKPQGNITYVVHPNAGEVPAGVSAAHVFATDDLGRTVLAHTDHLSLGEADRSPSVQAKVGGEGGDAYDGGHLFGKGYGGGGEYTNMAAMLKEINRGGADSHFNLENSWRDLLAKDPSTNIEVRIEPEYSGGSKVPDKFVVEYKIDDGEWTKKRFPNRR
;
A
#
# COMPACT_ATOMS: atom_id res chain seq x y z
N MET A 1 -4.64 -27.82 -76.17
CA MET A 1 -5.43 -26.81 -75.46
C MET A 1 -4.54 -26.15 -74.42
N GLU A 2 -4.72 -24.84 -74.30
CA GLU A 2 -3.87 -23.83 -73.68
C GLU A 2 -3.34 -24.08 -72.25
N ALA A 3 -2.23 -23.40 -72.01
CA ALA A 3 -1.62 -23.09 -70.71
C ALA A 3 -2.44 -22.05 -69.91
N ILE A 4 -2.12 -21.87 -68.63
CA ILE A 4 -1.78 -20.56 -68.03
C ILE A 4 -1.05 -20.77 -66.68
N ARG A 5 -0.10 -19.86 -66.47
CA ARG A 5 1.00 -19.76 -65.50
C ARG A 5 0.57 -19.46 -64.07
N VAL A 6 1.41 -19.83 -63.09
CA VAL A 6 1.88 -18.92 -62.03
C VAL A 6 3.32 -19.28 -61.60
N GLY A 7 4.18 -18.27 -61.59
CA GLY A 7 5.42 -18.12 -60.82
C GLY A 7 5.87 -16.65 -60.96
N PRO A 8 6.93 -16.16 -60.29
CA PRO A 8 7.62 -16.59 -59.07
C PRO A 8 7.90 -15.40 -58.08
N GLY A 9 8.60 -15.64 -56.97
CA GLY A 9 9.33 -14.61 -56.19
C GLY A 9 9.02 -14.61 -54.69
N CYS A 10 9.94 -14.47 -53.74
CA CYS A 10 11.39 -14.23 -53.76
C CYS A 10 12.03 -14.93 -52.55
N LEU A 11 13.22 -15.50 -52.75
CA LEU A 11 14.24 -15.68 -51.72
C LEU A 11 15.05 -14.38 -51.64
N ASP A 12 15.21 -13.79 -50.45
CA ASP A 12 16.52 -13.47 -49.89
C ASP A 12 16.47 -12.62 -48.62
N ARG A 13 17.45 -12.94 -47.76
CA ARG A 13 18.18 -12.07 -46.81
C ARG A 13 17.55 -11.71 -45.48
N CYS A 14 18.00 -12.48 -44.49
CA CYS A 14 18.57 -11.97 -43.24
C CYS A 14 19.30 -10.62 -43.44
N CYS A 15 18.89 -9.61 -42.68
CA CYS A 15 19.79 -8.67 -42.03
C CYS A 15 19.24 -8.43 -40.62
N LYS A 16 20.13 -8.63 -39.65
CA LYS A 16 19.93 -8.41 -38.22
C LYS A 16 19.64 -6.92 -37.96
N GLU A 17 18.70 -6.64 -37.08
CA GLU A 17 18.79 -5.47 -36.20
C GLU A 17 18.70 -5.95 -34.76
N ASP A 18 19.83 -5.87 -34.08
CA ASP A 18 19.99 -6.03 -32.64
C ASP A 18 19.23 -4.91 -31.93
N VAL A 19 17.99 -5.17 -31.50
CA VAL A 19 17.33 -4.34 -30.49
C VAL A 19 17.75 -4.86 -29.13
N ARG A 20 18.69 -4.15 -28.50
CA ARG A 20 19.01 -4.30 -27.08
C ARG A 20 17.77 -3.93 -26.27
N ASP A 21 17.15 -4.94 -25.69
CA ASP A 21 16.17 -4.85 -24.61
C ASP A 21 16.90 -4.43 -23.31
N PRO A 22 16.60 -3.26 -22.71
CA PRO A 22 17.22 -2.87 -21.45
C PRO A 22 16.53 -3.43 -20.21
N ASP A 23 15.33 -4.02 -20.30
CA ASP A 23 14.48 -4.25 -19.12
C ASP A 23 13.92 -5.66 -18.94
N GLY A 24 14.11 -6.62 -19.86
CA GLY A 24 14.04 -8.07 -19.57
C GLY A 24 12.77 -8.58 -18.87
N THR A 25 11.63 -7.90 -19.04
CA THR A 25 10.33 -8.35 -18.51
C THR A 25 9.43 -8.68 -19.69
N GLY A 26 9.25 -9.97 -19.97
CA GLY A 26 8.37 -10.44 -21.05
C GLY A 26 6.89 -10.07 -20.81
N ARG A 27 6.52 -8.81 -21.07
CA ARG A 27 5.16 -8.26 -20.93
C ARG A 27 4.42 -8.34 -22.27
N PRO A 28 3.18 -8.84 -22.32
CA PRO A 28 2.22 -8.45 -23.34
C PRO A 28 1.54 -7.11 -22.95
N PRO A 29 1.13 -6.28 -23.94
CA PRO A 29 0.49 -5.00 -23.66
C PRO A 29 -0.97 -5.21 -23.20
N LEU A 30 -1.37 -4.55 -22.11
CA LEU A 30 -2.76 -4.44 -21.69
C LEU A 30 -3.42 -3.24 -22.37
N GLN A 31 -4.65 -3.46 -22.86
CA GLN A 31 -5.50 -2.49 -23.56
C GLN A 31 -6.01 -1.39 -22.63
N ASP A 32 -6.11 -0.17 -23.18
CA ASP A 32 -6.75 0.99 -22.55
C ASP A 32 -8.20 0.67 -22.14
N GLY A 33 -8.44 0.64 -20.82
CA GLY A 33 -9.77 0.55 -20.23
C GLY A 33 -10.32 1.95 -19.97
N GLY A 34 -11.36 2.33 -20.72
CA GLY A 34 -12.09 3.58 -20.56
C GLY A 34 -12.82 3.68 -19.22
N ALA A 35 -13.07 4.93 -18.81
CA ALA A 35 -13.79 5.31 -17.60
C ALA A 35 -15.18 4.63 -17.53
N ALA A 36 -15.40 3.85 -16.46
CA ALA A 36 -16.71 3.37 -16.08
C ALA A 36 -17.21 4.20 -14.89
N GLU A 37 -18.36 4.85 -15.07
CA GLU A 37 -19.09 5.58 -14.03
C GLU A 37 -19.63 4.59 -12.98
N SER A 38 -19.31 4.82 -11.69
CA SER A 38 -19.82 4.01 -10.58
C SER A 38 -21.22 4.48 -10.17
N SER A 39 -22.19 3.57 -10.21
CA SER A 39 -23.57 3.78 -9.77
C SER A 39 -23.77 3.43 -8.29
N GLY A 40 -24.71 4.13 -7.66
CA GLY A 40 -24.81 4.34 -6.22
C GLY A 40 -25.13 3.13 -5.34
N GLY A 41 -24.43 3.08 -4.21
CA GLY A 41 -24.83 2.41 -2.97
C GLY A 41 -24.87 3.46 -1.84
N SER A 42 -25.80 3.31 -0.90
CA SER A 42 -26.12 4.27 0.17
C SER A 42 -24.92 4.66 1.02
N ALA A 43 -24.55 5.95 0.98
CA ALA A 43 -23.41 6.50 1.70
C ALA A 43 -23.75 6.80 3.16
N GLU A 44 -23.06 6.12 4.09
CA GLU A 44 -22.88 6.57 5.46
C GLU A 44 -21.94 7.80 5.48
N PRO A 45 -21.90 8.60 6.57
CA PRO A 45 -21.03 9.78 6.64
C PRO A 45 -19.57 9.36 6.40
N GLY A 46 -18.92 9.93 5.39
CA GLY A 46 -17.47 9.78 5.16
C GLY A 46 -17.02 9.09 3.86
N GLY A 47 -17.90 8.58 2.99
CA GLY A 47 -17.56 8.21 1.60
C GLY A 47 -16.49 7.11 1.38
N PHE A 48 -15.91 6.56 2.44
CA PHE A 48 -14.91 5.49 2.39
C PHE A 48 -15.56 4.10 2.34
N PRO A 49 -14.88 3.10 1.74
CA PRO A 49 -15.31 1.69 1.76
C PRO A 49 -15.48 1.10 3.17
N GLU A 50 -15.89 -0.18 3.19
CA GLU A 50 -16.03 -1.00 4.41
C GLU A 50 -14.78 -0.91 5.31
N SER A 51 -15.00 -0.74 6.61
CA SER A 51 -13.90 -0.71 7.59
C SER A 51 -13.33 -2.11 7.83
N PRO A 52 -12.02 -2.24 8.10
CA PRO A 52 -11.42 -3.51 8.51
C PRO A 52 -12.04 -4.04 9.81
N LYS A 53 -12.26 -5.36 9.89
CA LYS A 53 -12.99 -6.02 10.99
C LYS A 53 -12.39 -5.76 12.37
N GLU A 54 -11.07 -5.81 12.47
CA GLU A 54 -10.35 -5.58 13.74
C GLU A 54 -10.11 -4.09 14.03
N PHE A 55 -10.34 -3.21 13.05
CA PHE A 55 -10.07 -1.79 13.14
C PHE A 55 -11.29 -0.97 12.68
N PRO A 56 -12.46 -1.14 13.32
CA PRO A 56 -13.64 -0.40 12.96
C PRO A 56 -13.45 1.10 13.20
N ARG A 57 -14.12 1.90 12.36
CA ARG A 57 -14.19 3.35 12.52
C ARG A 57 -14.72 3.70 13.93
N PRO A 58 -14.10 4.65 14.64
CA PRO A 58 -14.66 5.16 15.89
C PRO A 58 -15.97 5.90 15.66
N GLU A 59 -16.91 5.81 16.60
CA GLU A 59 -18.17 6.57 16.60
C GLU A 59 -17.95 7.98 17.18
N PRO A 60 -17.97 9.05 16.37
CA PRO A 60 -17.76 10.41 16.86
C PRO A 60 -19.05 10.99 17.45
N LEU A 61 -18.92 11.98 18.34
CA LEU A 61 -20.04 12.78 18.84
C LEU A 61 -20.40 13.93 17.88
N GLN A 62 -19.44 14.36 17.07
CA GLN A 62 -19.63 15.43 16.10
C GLN A 62 -18.67 15.29 14.91
N VAL A 63 -19.07 15.91 13.80
CA VAL A 63 -18.31 15.99 12.54
C VAL A 63 -17.97 17.45 12.30
N ILE A 64 -16.70 17.73 12.02
CA ILE A 64 -16.22 19.06 11.65
C ILE A 64 -15.59 18.98 10.25
N GLU A 65 -16.13 19.77 9.34
CA GLU A 65 -15.56 19.96 8.00
C GLU A 65 -14.39 20.95 8.09
N VAL A 66 -13.24 20.60 7.52
CA VAL A 66 -12.07 21.46 7.39
C VAL A 66 -11.83 21.72 5.90
N PRO A 67 -12.29 22.86 5.36
CA PRO A 67 -12.15 23.19 3.96
C PRO A 67 -10.68 23.28 3.52
N LYS A 68 -10.47 23.10 2.22
CA LYS A 68 -9.15 23.28 1.62
C LYS A 68 -8.58 24.67 1.91
N GLY A 69 -7.39 24.69 2.50
CA GLY A 69 -6.66 25.91 2.86
C GLY A 69 -6.84 26.35 4.31
N GLU A 70 -7.81 25.78 5.04
CA GLU A 70 -7.99 25.99 6.49
C GLU A 70 -7.23 24.94 7.31
N GLY A 71 -6.91 23.80 6.70
CA GLY A 71 -6.02 22.78 7.25
C GLY A 71 -4.53 23.17 7.20
N PRO A 72 -3.66 22.35 7.82
CA PRO A 72 -2.22 22.57 7.80
C PRO A 72 -1.65 22.47 6.38
N GLY A 73 -0.53 23.16 6.14
CA GLY A 73 0.13 23.14 4.84
C GLY A 73 0.50 21.72 4.37
N LYS A 74 0.68 21.54 3.06
CA LYS A 74 0.80 20.22 2.39
C LYS A 74 1.81 19.23 2.99
N ASN A 75 2.83 19.71 3.72
CA ASN A 75 3.87 18.89 4.36
C ASN A 75 3.74 18.77 5.88
N THR A 76 2.67 19.28 6.47
CA THR A 76 2.42 19.29 7.91
C THR A 76 1.24 18.36 8.22
N PRO A 77 1.42 17.33 9.05
CA PRO A 77 0.35 16.43 9.47
C PRO A 77 -0.76 17.19 10.20
N PHE A 78 -2.01 16.87 9.91
CA PHE A 78 -3.15 17.31 10.71
C PHE A 78 -3.18 16.62 12.07
N ALA A 79 -2.83 15.33 12.12
CA ALA A 79 -2.84 14.53 13.34
C ALA A 79 -1.86 15.00 14.43
N LYS A 80 -0.98 15.96 14.12
CA LYS A 80 -0.06 16.58 15.08
C LYS A 80 -0.74 17.63 15.98
N ARG A 81 -1.93 18.10 15.62
CA ARG A 81 -2.64 19.15 16.37
C ARG A 81 -3.00 18.68 17.78
N ASP A 82 -2.96 19.61 18.73
CA ASP A 82 -3.25 19.43 20.15
C ASP A 82 -4.40 20.33 20.64
N ASP A 83 -5.07 21.00 19.70
CA ASP A 83 -6.15 21.97 19.93
C ASP A 83 -7.50 21.49 19.34
N LEU A 84 -7.66 20.18 19.18
CA LEU A 84 -8.86 19.58 18.61
C LEU A 84 -9.89 19.26 19.69
N GLU A 85 -11.16 19.29 19.29
CA GLU A 85 -12.29 18.94 20.13
C GLU A 85 -12.29 17.44 20.44
N PRO A 86 -12.65 17.03 21.67
CA PRO A 86 -12.82 15.62 22.02
C PRO A 86 -13.87 14.88 21.18
N ASN A 87 -13.66 13.57 20.98
CA ASN A 87 -14.63 12.65 20.35
C ASN A 87 -15.22 13.19 19.05
N THR A 88 -14.37 13.75 18.19
CA THR A 88 -14.76 14.47 16.98
C THR A 88 -14.08 13.84 15.79
N VAL A 89 -14.80 13.71 14.68
CA VAL A 89 -14.17 13.45 13.39
C VAL A 89 -14.00 14.77 12.64
N TYR A 90 -12.78 15.02 12.17
CA TYR A 90 -12.47 16.13 11.27
C TYR A 90 -12.34 15.60 9.84
N HIS A 91 -13.26 15.98 8.95
CA HIS A 91 -13.13 15.74 7.52
C HIS A 91 -12.23 16.82 6.93
N VAL A 92 -10.99 16.47 6.62
CA VAL A 92 -10.01 17.43 6.09
C VAL A 92 -9.89 17.24 4.59
N GLU A 93 -10.40 18.22 3.84
CA GLU A 93 -10.52 18.13 2.38
C GLU A 93 -9.17 17.81 1.73
N GLY A 94 -9.11 16.69 0.99
CA GLY A 94 -7.90 16.21 0.31
C GLY A 94 -6.84 15.57 1.22
N ARG A 95 -7.17 15.29 2.48
CA ARG A 95 -6.28 14.59 3.44
C ARG A 95 -6.90 13.30 3.96
N GLY A 96 -8.16 13.33 4.40
CA GLY A 96 -8.84 12.22 5.03
C GLY A 96 -9.63 12.64 6.27
N ASP A 97 -10.11 11.65 7.02
CA ASP A 97 -10.88 11.81 8.24
C ASP A 97 -10.02 11.54 9.47
N PHE A 98 -10.07 12.42 10.45
CA PHE A 98 -9.23 12.37 11.64
C PHE A 98 -10.10 12.31 12.89
N TYR A 99 -10.02 11.20 13.63
CA TYR A 99 -10.87 10.92 14.77
C TYR A 99 -10.09 11.18 16.05
N THR A 100 -10.66 12.00 16.93
CA THR A 100 -10.10 12.31 18.24
C THR A 100 -10.72 11.48 19.36
N ASP A 101 -9.92 11.19 20.37
CA ASP A 101 -10.40 10.59 21.62
C ASP A 101 -11.03 11.62 22.56
N ALA A 102 -11.40 11.19 23.77
CA ALA A 102 -12.01 12.05 24.79
C ALA A 102 -11.09 13.19 25.30
N SER A 103 -9.79 13.17 24.96
CA SER A 103 -8.85 14.24 25.27
C SER A 103 -8.63 15.21 24.11
N GLY A 104 -9.23 14.95 22.94
CA GLY A 104 -8.98 15.73 21.72
C GLY A 104 -7.75 15.27 20.93
N LYS A 105 -7.09 14.16 21.33
CA LYS A 105 -5.93 13.64 20.61
C LYS A 105 -6.39 12.76 19.45
N VAL A 106 -5.79 12.92 18.27
CA VAL A 106 -6.05 12.01 17.14
C VAL A 106 -5.53 10.60 17.48
N THR A 107 -6.39 9.60 17.30
CA THR A 107 -6.08 8.17 17.55
C THR A 107 -6.40 7.28 16.36
N TYR A 108 -7.22 7.74 15.42
CA TYR A 108 -7.57 7.00 14.21
C TYR A 108 -7.65 7.96 13.02
N VAL A 109 -7.11 7.55 11.89
CA VAL A 109 -7.10 8.33 10.64
C VAL A 109 -7.56 7.44 9.51
N GLU A 110 -8.54 7.90 8.74
CA GLU A 110 -8.98 7.26 7.51
C GLU A 110 -8.56 8.10 6.31
N ALA A 111 -7.84 7.52 5.36
CA ALA A 111 -7.23 8.29 4.27
C ALA A 111 -7.06 7.46 3.00
N THR A 112 -6.64 8.12 1.93
CA THR A 112 -6.06 7.48 0.75
C THR A 112 -4.57 7.80 0.65
N TYR A 113 -3.83 6.95 -0.06
CA TYR A 113 -2.46 7.28 -0.46
C TYR A 113 -2.45 8.52 -1.36
N GLY A 114 -1.40 9.33 -1.21
CA GLY A 114 -1.08 10.40 -2.13
C GLY A 114 -0.37 9.89 -3.39
N GLY A 115 -0.17 10.80 -4.33
CA GLY A 115 0.50 10.52 -5.60
C GLY A 115 1.90 11.12 -5.67
N LYS A 116 2.59 10.88 -6.79
CA LYS A 116 3.90 11.45 -7.08
C LYS A 116 3.89 12.98 -6.92
N GLY A 117 4.73 13.49 -6.01
CA GLY A 117 4.86 14.92 -5.72
C GLY A 117 3.78 15.50 -4.79
N ASN A 118 2.80 14.70 -4.39
CA ASN A 118 1.72 15.09 -3.48
C ASN A 118 1.36 13.92 -2.54
N LEU A 119 2.36 13.46 -1.79
CA LEU A 119 2.16 12.44 -0.75
C LEU A 119 1.24 12.97 0.36
N ASN A 120 0.47 12.08 0.96
CA ASN A 120 -0.32 12.42 2.13
C ASN A 120 0.62 12.74 3.31
N ALA A 121 0.51 13.92 3.93
CA ALA A 121 1.46 14.33 4.97
C ALA A 121 1.36 13.48 6.23
N ASP A 122 0.14 13.06 6.59
CA ASP A 122 -0.12 12.28 7.79
C ASP A 122 0.38 10.84 7.64
N LEU A 123 0.36 10.30 6.41
CA LEU A 123 0.99 9.00 6.09
C LEU A 123 2.50 9.12 5.87
N ASN A 124 3.00 10.27 5.42
CA ASN A 124 4.43 10.45 5.18
C ASN A 124 5.21 10.92 6.43
N LYS A 125 4.49 11.38 7.45
CA LYS A 125 5.01 11.78 8.76
C LYS A 125 4.03 11.29 9.84
N PRO A 126 3.91 9.97 10.02
CA PRO A 126 3.02 9.40 11.02
C PRO A 126 3.30 9.97 12.41
N GLN A 127 2.24 10.16 13.19
CA GLN A 127 2.30 10.47 14.60
C GLN A 127 2.20 9.19 15.41
N GLY A 128 2.61 9.26 16.68
CA GLY A 128 2.66 8.10 17.54
C GLY A 128 1.31 7.73 18.17
N ASN A 129 1.10 6.44 18.36
CA ASN A 129 -0.11 5.84 18.91
C ASN A 129 -1.36 6.19 18.09
N ILE A 130 -1.30 5.98 16.77
CA ILE A 130 -2.41 6.18 15.84
C ILE A 130 -2.59 4.95 14.96
N THR A 131 -3.85 4.61 14.71
CA THR A 131 -4.23 3.66 13.65
C THR A 131 -4.57 4.42 12.38
N TYR A 132 -3.84 4.17 11.30
CA TYR A 132 -4.10 4.69 9.96
C TYR A 132 -4.79 3.63 9.13
N VAL A 133 -6.04 3.84 8.72
CA VAL A 133 -6.77 2.99 7.79
C VAL A 133 -6.71 3.65 6.42
N VAL A 134 -5.88 3.09 5.54
CA VAL A 134 -5.58 3.68 4.24
C VAL A 134 -6.25 2.86 3.14
N HIS A 135 -7.13 3.49 2.38
CA HIS A 135 -7.82 2.87 1.27
C HIS A 135 -6.93 2.92 0.02
N PRO A 136 -6.36 1.79 -0.43
CA PRO A 136 -5.55 1.76 -1.63
C PRO A 136 -6.41 1.93 -2.89
N ASN A 137 -5.75 2.22 -4.01
CA ASN A 137 -6.36 1.98 -5.32
C ASN A 137 -6.32 0.47 -5.62
N ALA A 138 -7.20 -0.26 -4.95
CA ALA A 138 -7.40 -1.69 -5.14
C ALA A 138 -8.26 -1.97 -6.38
N GLY A 139 -8.08 -3.16 -6.94
CA GLY A 139 -8.95 -3.71 -7.97
C GLY A 139 -10.29 -4.16 -7.37
N GLU A 140 -10.78 -5.30 -7.85
CA GLU A 140 -12.00 -5.89 -7.29
C GLU A 140 -11.79 -6.31 -5.83
N VAL A 141 -12.77 -6.00 -4.98
CA VAL A 141 -12.81 -6.36 -3.56
C VAL A 141 -14.13 -7.07 -3.30
N PRO A 142 -14.14 -8.30 -2.75
CA PRO A 142 -15.38 -9.00 -2.44
C PRO A 142 -16.25 -8.23 -1.44
N ALA A 143 -17.56 -8.41 -1.52
CA ALA A 143 -18.49 -7.76 -0.59
C ALA A 143 -18.26 -8.24 0.86
N GLY A 144 -18.31 -7.31 1.81
CA GLY A 144 -18.17 -7.62 3.25
C GLY A 144 -16.73 -7.87 3.73
N VAL A 145 -15.73 -7.57 2.90
CA VAL A 145 -14.32 -7.51 3.31
C VAL A 145 -13.70 -6.17 2.92
N SER A 146 -12.74 -5.71 3.71
CA SER A 146 -12.02 -4.47 3.45
C SER A 146 -10.68 -4.76 2.79
N ALA A 147 -10.34 -4.01 1.74
CA ALA A 147 -8.98 -3.99 1.18
C ALA A 147 -8.11 -2.87 1.77
N ALA A 148 -8.58 -2.19 2.82
CA ALA A 148 -7.82 -1.10 3.42
C ALA A 148 -6.52 -1.62 4.05
N HIS A 149 -5.44 -0.88 3.82
CA HIS A 149 -4.18 -1.08 4.49
C HIS A 149 -4.19 -0.34 5.83
N VAL A 150 -4.28 -1.12 6.90
CA VAL A 150 -4.19 -0.63 8.27
C VAL A 150 -2.74 -0.53 8.66
N PHE A 151 -2.34 0.59 9.27
CA PHE A 151 -1.04 0.76 9.90
C PHE A 151 -1.21 1.28 11.33
N ALA A 152 -0.79 0.50 12.32
CA ALA A 152 -0.74 0.97 13.70
C ALA A 152 0.68 1.43 14.04
N THR A 153 0.80 2.58 14.70
CA THR A 153 2.08 3.14 15.11
C THR A 153 2.30 3.06 16.61
N ASP A 154 3.57 2.89 17.01
CA ASP A 154 3.97 3.07 18.41
C ASP A 154 4.09 4.55 18.80
N ASP A 155 4.54 4.83 20.02
CA ASP A 155 4.72 6.18 20.55
C ASP A 155 5.73 7.04 19.79
N LEU A 156 6.66 6.42 19.06
CA LEU A 156 7.64 7.10 18.22
C LEU A 156 7.14 7.34 16.78
N GLY A 157 5.93 6.87 16.45
CA GLY A 157 5.37 6.95 15.10
C GLY A 157 5.93 5.91 14.14
N ARG A 158 6.58 4.85 14.64
CA ARG A 158 7.04 3.72 13.81
C ARG A 158 5.86 2.78 13.60
N THR A 159 5.68 2.30 12.36
CA THR A 159 4.68 1.28 12.06
C THR A 159 5.08 -0.04 12.75
N VAL A 160 4.26 -0.51 13.68
CA VAL A 160 4.44 -1.79 14.39
C VAL A 160 3.49 -2.88 13.92
N LEU A 161 2.45 -2.50 13.17
CA LEU A 161 1.54 -3.41 12.48
C LEU A 161 1.16 -2.82 11.14
N ALA A 162 1.23 -3.62 10.08
CA ALA A 162 0.53 -3.41 8.82
C ALA A 162 -0.44 -4.57 8.60
N HIS A 163 -1.72 -4.29 8.36
CA HIS A 163 -2.78 -5.30 8.25
C HIS A 163 -3.72 -5.01 7.07
N THR A 164 -4.24 -6.06 6.45
CA THR A 164 -5.40 -5.98 5.54
C THR A 164 -6.26 -7.22 5.71
N ASP A 165 -7.59 -7.04 5.71
CA ASP A 165 -8.54 -8.15 5.74
C ASP A 165 -8.52 -8.93 4.41
N HIS A 166 -8.26 -8.21 3.31
CA HIS A 166 -8.20 -8.73 1.95
C HIS A 166 -7.13 -8.01 1.14
N LEU A 167 -6.02 -8.68 0.87
CA LEU A 167 -5.01 -8.19 -0.06
C LEU A 167 -5.56 -8.25 -1.49
N SER A 168 -5.71 -7.10 -2.14
CA SER A 168 -6.17 -6.99 -3.53
C SER A 168 -5.04 -6.50 -4.43
N LEU A 169 -5.04 -6.94 -5.69
CA LEU A 169 -4.14 -6.37 -6.69
C LEU A 169 -4.48 -4.89 -6.92
N GLY A 170 -3.46 -4.07 -7.13
CA GLY A 170 -3.63 -2.65 -7.34
C GLY A 170 -2.38 -2.00 -7.88
N GLU A 171 -2.41 -0.69 -8.05
CA GLU A 171 -1.27 0.08 -8.52
C GLU A 171 -1.13 1.37 -7.74
N ALA A 172 0.11 1.67 -7.33
CA ALA A 172 0.45 2.90 -6.65
C ALA A 172 1.78 3.48 -7.12
N ASP A 173 1.93 4.80 -6.90
CA ASP A 173 3.14 5.54 -7.16
C ASP A 173 4.23 5.20 -6.13
N ARG A 174 5.46 4.98 -6.61
CA ARG A 174 6.64 4.87 -5.75
C ARG A 174 7.18 6.24 -5.41
N SER A 175 7.79 6.36 -4.22
CA SER A 175 8.55 7.53 -3.82
C SER A 175 10.03 7.19 -3.61
N PRO A 176 10.90 7.40 -4.61
CA PRO A 176 12.33 7.13 -4.49
C PRO A 176 13.00 7.90 -3.33
N SER A 177 12.53 9.12 -3.05
CA SER A 177 13.06 9.94 -1.96
C SER A 177 12.71 9.36 -0.58
N VAL A 178 11.48 8.87 -0.39
CA VAL A 178 11.08 8.22 0.87
C VAL A 178 11.79 6.87 1.01
N GLN A 179 11.85 6.06 -0.05
CA GLN A 179 12.60 4.80 -0.03
C GLN A 179 14.07 5.01 0.35
N ALA A 180 14.74 6.01 -0.24
CA ALA A 180 16.12 6.33 0.07
C ALA A 180 16.29 6.82 1.51
N LYS A 181 15.36 7.66 1.99
CA LYS A 181 15.36 8.15 3.38
C LYS A 181 15.22 6.98 4.36
N VAL A 182 14.21 6.12 4.18
CA VAL A 182 13.94 4.98 5.06
C VAL A 182 15.09 3.97 5.02
N GLY A 183 15.56 3.59 3.82
CA GLY A 183 16.72 2.69 3.70
C GLY A 183 17.98 3.26 4.36
N GLY A 184 18.19 4.57 4.24
CA GLY A 184 19.28 5.29 4.90
C GLY A 184 19.25 5.21 6.43
N GLU A 185 18.10 4.96 7.06
CA GLU A 185 18.00 4.73 8.51
C GLU A 185 18.70 3.42 8.92
N GLY A 186 18.76 2.42 8.03
CA GLY A 186 19.50 1.17 8.22
C GLY A 186 20.93 1.16 7.66
N GLY A 187 21.25 2.08 6.74
CA GLY A 187 22.55 2.17 6.07
C GLY A 187 22.63 1.34 4.78
N ASP A 188 23.84 1.22 4.21
CA ASP A 188 24.07 0.73 2.83
C ASP A 188 23.53 -0.68 2.52
N ALA A 189 23.29 -1.50 3.55
CA ALA A 189 22.74 -2.85 3.40
C ALA A 189 21.21 -2.90 3.26
N TYR A 190 20.52 -1.78 3.47
CA TYR A 190 19.07 -1.70 3.58
C TYR A 190 18.46 -0.91 2.41
N ASP A 191 17.20 -1.22 2.11
CA ASP A 191 16.30 -0.43 1.28
C ASP A 191 15.17 0.13 2.16
N GLY A 192 14.47 1.16 1.69
CA GLY A 192 13.11 1.45 2.17
C GLY A 192 12.15 0.43 1.56
N GLY A 193 11.99 -0.72 2.22
CA GLY A 193 11.11 -1.79 1.78
C GLY A 193 9.66 -1.42 2.08
N HIS A 194 8.75 -1.76 1.16
CA HIS A 194 7.32 -1.62 1.41
C HIS A 194 6.85 -2.73 2.37
N LEU A 195 5.83 -2.44 3.18
CA LEU A 195 5.09 -3.46 3.92
C LEU A 195 3.99 -4.06 3.02
N PHE A 196 3.23 -3.20 2.32
CA PHE A 196 2.40 -3.61 1.19
C PHE A 196 3.00 -3.06 -0.10
N GLY A 197 3.46 -3.96 -0.99
CA GLY A 197 4.04 -3.58 -2.26
C GLY A 197 3.10 -2.77 -3.17
N LYS A 198 3.69 -2.00 -4.10
CA LYS A 198 2.92 -1.16 -5.05
C LYS A 198 1.93 -1.93 -5.94
N GLY A 199 2.18 -3.22 -6.17
CA GLY A 199 1.29 -4.11 -6.95
C GLY A 199 0.03 -4.52 -6.17
N TYR A 200 -0.06 -4.12 -4.91
CA TYR A 200 -1.24 -4.22 -4.04
C TYR A 200 -1.84 -2.84 -3.77
N GLY A 201 -1.49 -1.82 -4.57
CA GLY A 201 -1.91 -0.44 -4.32
C GLY A 201 -1.24 0.24 -3.12
N GLY A 202 -0.18 -0.36 -2.55
CA GLY A 202 0.57 0.23 -1.45
C GLY A 202 1.37 1.46 -1.87
N GLY A 203 1.03 2.61 -1.30
CA GLY A 203 1.64 3.91 -1.60
C GLY A 203 3.06 4.09 -1.09
N GLY A 204 3.70 5.15 -1.60
CA GLY A 204 5.09 5.51 -1.37
C GLY A 204 5.36 6.31 -0.08
N GLU A 205 4.41 6.36 0.86
CA GLU A 205 4.53 7.07 2.13
C GLU A 205 5.28 6.30 3.21
N TYR A 206 5.90 7.04 4.14
CA TYR A 206 6.70 6.50 5.23
C TYR A 206 5.98 5.45 6.08
N THR A 207 4.69 5.63 6.38
CA THR A 207 3.90 4.66 7.17
C THR A 207 3.87 3.25 6.55
N ASN A 208 3.97 3.13 5.22
CA ASN A 208 4.00 1.86 4.50
C ASN A 208 5.43 1.36 4.23
N MET A 209 6.45 1.93 4.89
CA MET A 209 7.84 1.55 4.67
C MET A 209 8.60 1.30 5.97
N ALA A 210 9.56 0.39 5.89
CA ALA A 210 10.55 0.17 6.93
C ALA A 210 11.93 -0.09 6.33
N ALA A 211 12.99 0.19 7.10
CA ALA A 211 14.36 -0.15 6.70
C ALA A 211 14.48 -1.68 6.64
N MET A 212 14.59 -2.24 5.44
CA MET A 212 14.55 -3.68 5.18
C MET A 212 15.84 -4.11 4.47
N LEU A 213 16.51 -5.16 4.94
CA LEU A 213 17.72 -5.69 4.31
C LEU A 213 17.44 -6.01 2.84
N LYS A 214 18.38 -5.64 1.97
CA LYS A 214 18.29 -5.87 0.52
C LYS A 214 18.01 -7.33 0.15
N GLU A 215 18.56 -8.28 0.91
CA GLU A 215 18.35 -9.71 0.70
C GLU A 215 16.89 -10.15 0.93
N ILE A 216 16.23 -9.56 1.93
CA ILE A 216 14.81 -9.80 2.24
C ILE A 216 13.92 -9.07 1.22
N ASN A 217 14.31 -7.86 0.83
CA ASN A 217 13.51 -6.98 -0.03
C ASN A 217 13.60 -7.34 -1.53
N ARG A 218 14.71 -7.94 -2.00
CA ARG A 218 14.98 -8.10 -3.46
C ARG A 218 15.00 -9.55 -3.96
N GLY A 219 14.59 -10.54 -3.16
CA GLY A 219 14.43 -11.91 -3.66
C GLY A 219 15.57 -12.90 -3.32
N GLY A 220 16.08 -12.90 -2.09
CA GLY A 220 16.79 -14.09 -1.55
C GLY A 220 15.86 -15.32 -1.46
N ALA A 221 16.39 -16.52 -1.18
CA ALA A 221 15.62 -17.78 -1.21
C ALA A 221 14.34 -17.74 -0.35
N ASP A 222 14.47 -17.43 0.95
CA ASP A 222 13.35 -17.25 1.89
C ASP A 222 13.12 -15.75 2.16
N SER A 223 12.81 -15.00 1.11
CA SER A 223 12.61 -13.55 1.18
C SER A 223 11.14 -13.15 1.27
N HIS A 224 10.89 -11.97 1.83
CA HIS A 224 9.56 -11.35 1.83
C HIS A 224 9.04 -11.17 0.40
N PHE A 225 9.93 -10.79 -0.53
CA PHE A 225 9.62 -10.69 -1.96
C PHE A 225 9.04 -11.97 -2.57
N ASN A 226 9.58 -13.15 -2.24
CA ASN A 226 9.06 -14.41 -2.76
C ASN A 226 7.67 -14.74 -2.20
N LEU A 227 7.44 -14.42 -0.92
CA LEU A 227 6.13 -14.56 -0.30
C LEU A 227 5.11 -13.65 -0.98
N GLU A 228 5.43 -12.36 -1.15
CA GLU A 228 4.57 -11.41 -1.85
C GLU A 228 4.27 -11.89 -3.28
N ASN A 229 5.24 -12.39 -4.04
CA ASN A 229 4.98 -12.90 -5.39
C ASN A 229 4.03 -14.10 -5.39
N SER A 230 4.10 -14.98 -4.40
CA SER A 230 3.20 -16.14 -4.32
C SER A 230 1.74 -15.72 -4.13
N TRP A 231 1.48 -14.66 -3.34
CA TRP A 231 0.13 -14.10 -3.19
C TRP A 231 -0.36 -13.44 -4.48
N ARG A 232 0.52 -12.73 -5.18
CA ARG A 232 0.18 -12.12 -6.47
C ARG A 232 -0.23 -13.17 -7.49
N ASP A 233 0.47 -14.30 -7.54
CA ASP A 233 0.15 -15.39 -8.46
C ASP A 233 -1.23 -16.02 -8.14
N LEU A 234 -1.59 -16.12 -6.86
CA LEU A 234 -2.92 -16.56 -6.44
C LEU A 234 -4.01 -15.57 -6.89
N LEU A 235 -3.83 -14.28 -6.59
CA LEU A 235 -4.79 -13.24 -6.95
C LEU A 235 -4.90 -13.02 -8.46
N ALA A 236 -3.82 -13.23 -9.22
CA ALA A 236 -3.85 -13.17 -10.68
C ALA A 236 -4.64 -14.34 -11.29
N LYS A 237 -4.68 -15.49 -10.60
CA LYS A 237 -5.46 -16.65 -11.02
C LYS A 237 -6.94 -16.51 -10.61
N ASP A 238 -7.19 -16.01 -9.41
CA ASP A 238 -8.51 -15.79 -8.87
C ASP A 238 -8.52 -14.56 -7.94
N PRO A 239 -9.00 -13.40 -8.42
CA PRO A 239 -9.10 -12.18 -7.63
C PRO A 239 -9.99 -12.29 -6.40
N SER A 240 -10.87 -13.30 -6.32
CA SER A 240 -11.73 -13.52 -5.15
C SER A 240 -11.04 -14.26 -4.00
N THR A 241 -9.83 -14.79 -4.23
CA THR A 241 -9.02 -15.45 -3.19
C THR A 241 -8.82 -14.50 -2.02
N ASN A 242 -9.32 -14.85 -0.84
CA ASN A 242 -9.18 -13.98 0.31
C ASN A 242 -7.83 -14.18 0.99
N ILE A 243 -6.94 -13.20 0.88
CA ILE A 243 -5.64 -13.24 1.55
C ILE A 243 -5.63 -12.19 2.66
N GLU A 244 -5.81 -12.64 3.89
CA GLU A 244 -5.69 -11.80 5.08
C GLU A 244 -4.23 -11.76 5.51
N VAL A 245 -3.68 -10.56 5.77
CA VAL A 245 -2.23 -10.38 6.00
C VAL A 245 -1.98 -9.46 7.18
N ARG A 246 -1.06 -9.88 8.05
CA ARG A 246 -0.48 -9.11 9.16
C ARG A 246 1.03 -9.09 9.05
N ILE A 247 1.63 -7.92 9.07
CA ILE A 247 3.07 -7.71 9.03
C ILE A 247 3.45 -6.88 10.26
N GLU A 248 4.27 -7.45 11.14
CA GLU A 248 4.72 -6.83 12.38
C GLU A 248 6.24 -6.60 12.31
N PRO A 249 6.68 -5.37 12.01
CA PRO A 249 8.07 -4.97 12.23
C PRO A 249 8.34 -4.91 13.75
N GLU A 250 9.28 -5.72 14.24
CA GLU A 250 9.66 -5.73 15.65
C GLU A 250 10.93 -4.89 15.87
N TYR A 251 10.90 -3.93 16.80
CA TYR A 251 12.01 -3.00 17.07
C TYR A 251 12.62 -3.21 18.47
N SER A 252 13.93 -3.00 18.60
CA SER A 252 14.61 -2.89 19.90
C SER A 252 14.77 -1.43 20.33
N GLY A 253 14.25 -1.11 21.52
CA GLY A 253 14.36 0.23 22.11
C GLY A 253 13.84 1.33 21.18
N GLY A 254 14.59 2.42 21.07
CA GLY A 254 14.28 3.56 20.18
C GLY A 254 14.80 3.42 18.74
N SER A 255 15.23 2.23 18.29
CA SER A 255 15.74 2.03 16.93
C SER A 255 14.69 2.34 15.87
N LYS A 256 15.05 3.02 14.78
CA LYS A 256 14.18 3.17 13.61
C LYS A 256 14.22 1.98 12.65
N VAL A 257 15.16 1.07 12.87
CA VAL A 257 15.36 -0.13 12.06
C VAL A 257 14.77 -1.30 12.82
N PRO A 258 13.79 -2.04 12.25
CA PRO A 258 13.27 -3.23 12.88
C PRO A 258 14.32 -4.33 12.86
N ASP A 259 14.28 -5.19 13.85
CA ASP A 259 15.16 -6.33 14.02
C ASP A 259 14.75 -7.55 13.20
N LYS A 260 13.46 -7.65 12.91
CA LYS A 260 12.86 -8.66 12.05
C LYS A 260 11.46 -8.22 11.64
N PHE A 261 10.94 -8.88 10.62
CA PHE A 261 9.54 -8.80 10.23
C PHE A 261 8.87 -10.13 10.54
N VAL A 262 7.74 -10.09 11.22
CA VAL A 262 6.88 -11.24 11.43
C VAL A 262 5.69 -11.09 10.50
N VAL A 263 5.48 -12.06 9.62
CA VAL A 263 4.38 -12.04 8.66
C VAL A 263 3.46 -13.20 8.96
N GLU A 264 2.21 -12.89 9.28
CA GLU A 264 1.15 -13.87 9.46
C GLU A 264 0.12 -13.66 8.36
N TYR A 265 -0.31 -14.73 7.71
CA TYR A 265 -1.32 -14.64 6.67
C TYR A 265 -2.24 -15.85 6.67
N LYS A 266 -3.46 -15.65 6.18
CA LYS A 266 -4.48 -16.67 6.02
C LYS A 266 -5.04 -16.59 4.60
N ILE A 267 -5.18 -17.74 3.95
CA ILE A 267 -5.79 -17.84 2.62
C ILE A 267 -7.14 -18.52 2.79
N ASP A 268 -8.20 -17.84 2.37
CA ASP A 268 -9.60 -18.24 2.51
C ASP A 268 -9.91 -18.70 3.96
N ASP A 269 -10.56 -19.86 4.11
CA ASP A 269 -10.87 -20.49 5.39
C ASP A 269 -9.71 -21.39 5.91
N GLY A 270 -8.51 -21.21 5.38
CA GLY A 270 -7.32 -21.96 5.79
C GLY A 270 -6.79 -21.57 7.17
N GLU A 271 -5.73 -22.26 7.59
CA GLU A 271 -5.01 -21.97 8.83
C GLU A 271 -4.03 -20.80 8.67
N TRP A 272 -3.80 -20.07 9.75
CA TRP A 272 -2.78 -19.02 9.79
C TRP A 272 -1.38 -19.59 9.58
N THR A 273 -0.66 -19.02 8.63
CA THR A 273 0.75 -19.31 8.38
C THR A 273 1.62 -18.16 8.90
N LYS A 274 2.65 -18.49 9.67
CA LYS A 274 3.61 -17.53 10.24
C LYS A 274 4.99 -17.66 9.61
N LYS A 275 5.54 -16.57 9.10
CA LYS A 275 6.92 -16.45 8.62
C LYS A 275 7.67 -15.38 9.41
N ARG A 276 8.98 -15.57 9.57
CA ARG A 276 9.87 -14.63 10.26
C ARG A 276 11.04 -14.32 9.36
N PHE A 277 11.28 -13.04 9.12
CA PHE A 277 12.38 -12.55 8.31
C PHE A 277 13.33 -11.73 9.20
N PRO A 278 14.44 -12.32 9.69
CA PRO A 278 15.44 -11.60 10.46
C PRO A 278 16.00 -10.43 9.66
N ASN A 279 15.98 -9.22 10.22
CA ASN A 279 16.41 -7.98 9.58
C ASN A 279 17.75 -7.49 10.15
N ARG A 280 18.64 -8.44 10.46
CA ARG A 280 19.96 -8.21 11.02
C ARG A 280 20.97 -9.04 10.24
N ARG A 281 22.18 -8.52 10.09
CA ARG A 281 23.34 -9.29 9.60
C ARG A 281 24.01 -10.05 10.74
#